data_AF-A0AB35WN19-F1
#
_entry.id   AF-A0AB35WN19-F1
#
_cell.length_a   1.000
_cell.length_b   1.000
_cell.length_c   1.000
_cell.angle_alpha   90.00
_cell.angle_beta   90.00
_cell.angle_gamma   90.00
#
_symmetry.space_group_name_H-M   'P 1'
#
loop_
_entity.id
_entity.type
_entity.pdbx_description
1 polymer ?
#
loop_
_entity_poly.entity_id
_entity_poly.type
_entity_poly.pdbx_seq_one_letter_code
_entity_poly.pdbx_strand_id
1 'polypeptide(L)'
;MNSPRSAGLDLLKWLAMVTMVADHLRFIWPTADWLFVIGRLAFPLFCLAIAVNVARSRPGQLFSAANGRYLGWMLAFSVLSEWPYRSLDVSTGTFSIMPTLTLGLLLAWGVQHQRWLAAAVLPLSLLVSDVLMYGWPGVVLPSAFLLALHGGRGTWIFPGFIAAAANLTNAWLRSHPAEPITLMALAVAVLSAPVGLAVLHRHYGRAIWRVGRWGYWFYPLHLLLIKFLAR
;
A
#
# COMPACT_ATOMS: atom_id res chain seq x y z
N MET A 1 11.77 17.20 -18.00
CA MET A 1 12.68 16.04 -18.12
C MET A 1 11.99 14.84 -17.50
N ASN A 2 11.52 13.90 -18.32
CA ASN A 2 10.90 12.65 -17.84
C ASN A 2 11.98 11.79 -17.18
N SER A 3 11.83 11.46 -15.89
CA SER A 3 12.72 10.50 -15.24
C SER A 3 12.71 9.18 -16.01
N PRO A 4 13.88 8.54 -16.24
CA PRO A 4 13.96 7.28 -16.95
C PRO A 4 13.10 6.20 -16.27
N ARG A 5 12.49 5.35 -17.09
CA ARG A 5 11.62 4.25 -16.65
C ARG A 5 12.41 3.30 -15.74
N SER A 6 11.77 2.86 -14.65
CA SER A 6 12.36 1.87 -13.74
C SER A 6 11.61 0.55 -13.86
N ALA A 7 12.25 -0.45 -14.47
CA ALA A 7 11.72 -1.81 -14.55
C ALA A 7 11.49 -2.41 -13.15
N GLY A 8 12.33 -2.08 -12.17
CA GLY A 8 12.15 -2.48 -10.77
C GLY A 8 10.86 -1.93 -10.16
N LEU A 9 10.50 -0.66 -10.43
CA LEU A 9 9.23 -0.10 -9.98
C LEU A 9 8.01 -0.77 -10.65
N ASP A 10 8.10 -1.08 -11.95
CA ASP A 10 7.03 -1.79 -12.64
C ASP A 10 6.86 -3.22 -12.09
N LEU A 11 7.96 -3.93 -11.82
CA LEU A 11 7.94 -5.26 -11.18
C LEU A 11 7.40 -5.21 -9.75
N LEU A 12 7.79 -4.20 -8.97
CA LEU A 12 7.27 -3.98 -7.61
C LEU A 12 5.75 -3.86 -7.61
N LYS A 13 5.19 -3.09 -8.56
CA LYS A 13 3.74 -2.93 -8.71
C LYS A 13 3.07 -4.23 -9.13
N TRP A 14 3.68 -4.99 -10.04
CA TRP A 14 3.17 -6.33 -10.40
C TRP A 14 3.13 -7.27 -9.20
N LEU A 15 4.21 -7.33 -8.42
CA LEU A 15 4.28 -8.14 -7.21
C LEU A 15 3.17 -7.73 -6.23
N ALA A 16 2.99 -6.42 -6.00
CA ALA A 16 1.93 -5.90 -5.15
C ALA A 16 0.52 -6.30 -5.65
N MET A 17 0.28 -6.24 -6.96
CA MET A 17 -1.00 -6.61 -7.57
C MET A 17 -1.27 -8.11 -7.48
N VAL A 18 -0.27 -8.95 -7.75
CA VAL A 18 -0.41 -10.42 -7.67
C VAL A 18 -0.69 -10.85 -6.24
N THR A 19 0.05 -10.32 -5.27
CA THR A 19 -0.19 -10.65 -3.85
C THR A 19 -1.51 -10.08 -3.35
N MET A 20 -1.96 -8.92 -3.85
CA MET A 20 -3.30 -8.39 -3.55
C MET A 20 -4.40 -9.31 -4.08
N VAL A 21 -4.27 -9.82 -5.31
CA VAL A 21 -5.22 -10.80 -5.84
C VAL A 21 -5.20 -12.07 -5.00
N ALA A 22 -4.02 -12.59 -4.67
CA ALA A 22 -3.89 -13.74 -3.77
C ALA A 22 -4.64 -13.50 -2.45
N ASP A 23 -4.44 -12.34 -1.82
CA ASP A 23 -5.14 -11.95 -0.59
C ASP A 23 -6.67 -12.09 -0.73
N HIS A 24 -7.23 -11.59 -1.84
CA HIS A 24 -8.68 -11.62 -2.08
C HIS A 24 -9.21 -12.97 -2.59
N LEU A 25 -8.35 -13.84 -3.13
CA LEU A 25 -8.78 -15.19 -3.52
C LEU A 25 -9.24 -16.04 -2.31
N ARG A 26 -8.95 -15.62 -1.08
CA ARG A 26 -9.54 -16.23 0.14
C ARG A 26 -11.07 -16.19 0.17
N PHE A 27 -11.70 -15.23 -0.53
CA PHE A 27 -13.15 -15.17 -0.63
C PHE A 27 -13.73 -16.28 -1.52
N ILE A 28 -12.91 -16.87 -2.40
CA ILE A 28 -13.27 -18.02 -3.24
C ILE A 28 -12.84 -19.33 -2.56
N TRP A 29 -11.67 -19.33 -1.91
CA TRP A 29 -11.11 -20.49 -1.20
C TRP A 29 -10.80 -20.17 0.27
N PRO A 30 -11.81 -20.19 1.16
CA PRO A 30 -11.62 -19.80 2.56
C PRO A 30 -10.67 -20.70 3.34
N THR A 31 -10.51 -21.97 2.95
CA THR A 31 -9.61 -22.93 3.62
C THR A 31 -8.14 -22.72 3.27
N ALA A 32 -7.83 -21.81 2.32
CA ALA A 32 -6.47 -21.54 1.86
C ALA A 32 -5.86 -20.35 2.61
N ASP A 33 -5.69 -20.48 3.93
CA ASP A 33 -5.20 -19.43 4.84
C ASP A 33 -3.84 -18.80 4.43
N TRP A 34 -3.01 -19.56 3.71
CA TRP A 34 -1.74 -19.08 3.17
C TRP A 34 -1.90 -17.90 2.19
N LEU A 35 -3.06 -17.78 1.53
CA LEU A 35 -3.40 -16.66 0.65
C LEU A 35 -3.41 -15.34 1.41
N PHE A 36 -3.98 -15.32 2.61
CA PHE A 36 -3.99 -14.16 3.49
C PHE A 36 -2.56 -13.76 3.90
N VAL A 37 -1.74 -14.76 4.27
CA VAL A 37 -0.34 -14.55 4.68
C VAL A 37 0.48 -13.92 3.56
N ILE A 38 0.47 -14.51 2.35
CA ILE A 38 1.19 -13.95 1.20
C ILE A 38 0.61 -12.58 0.80
N GLY A 39 -0.70 -12.40 0.95
CA GLY A 39 -1.41 -11.16 0.71
C GLY A 39 -0.88 -9.97 1.51
N ARG A 40 -0.26 -10.21 2.68
CA ARG A 40 0.33 -9.16 3.51
C ARG A 40 1.48 -8.40 2.84
N LEU A 41 2.04 -8.93 1.75
CA LEU A 41 3.01 -8.22 0.92
C LEU A 41 2.38 -7.05 0.16
N ALA A 42 1.12 -7.14 -0.24
CA ALA A 42 0.51 -6.22 -1.20
C ALA A 42 0.56 -4.75 -0.75
N PHE A 43 0.03 -4.49 0.45
CA PHE A 43 -0.11 -3.15 0.97
C PHE A 43 1.24 -2.42 1.14
N PRO A 44 2.25 -2.98 1.82
CA PRO A 44 3.56 -2.35 1.93
C PRO A 44 4.25 -2.10 0.58
N LEU A 45 4.09 -3.01 -0.40
CA LEU A 45 4.70 -2.81 -1.71
C LEU A 45 4.02 -1.68 -2.50
N PHE A 46 2.70 -1.47 -2.34
CA PHE A 46 2.02 -0.27 -2.84
C PHE A 46 2.51 1.00 -2.12
N CYS A 47 2.70 0.96 -0.80
CA CYS A 47 3.27 2.07 -0.04
C CYS A 47 4.70 2.42 -0.52
N LEU A 48 5.53 1.43 -0.80
CA LEU A 48 6.86 1.64 -1.37
C LEU A 48 6.77 2.24 -2.78
N ALA A 49 5.84 1.80 -3.62
CA ALA A 49 5.62 2.39 -4.94
C ALA A 49 5.19 3.87 -4.85
N ILE A 50 4.36 4.23 -3.87
CA ILE A 50 4.03 5.63 -3.54
C ILE A 50 5.29 6.39 -3.14
N ALA A 51 6.07 5.86 -2.20
CA ALA A 51 7.30 6.48 -1.72
C ALA A 51 8.30 6.76 -2.84
N VAL A 52 8.49 5.82 -3.77
CA VAL A 52 9.35 5.99 -4.95
C VAL A 52 8.84 7.11 -5.86
N ASN A 53 7.53 7.21 -6.07
CA ASN A 53 6.95 8.30 -6.87
C ASN A 53 7.15 9.67 -6.20
N VAL A 54 7.00 9.73 -4.87
CA VAL A 54 7.24 10.95 -4.09
C VAL A 54 8.72 11.35 -4.13
N ALA A 55 9.63 10.40 -3.93
CA ALA A 55 11.08 10.65 -3.94
C ALA A 55 11.60 11.20 -5.28
N ARG A 56 10.90 10.89 -6.40
CA ARG A 56 11.24 11.44 -7.72
C ARG A 56 10.82 12.91 -7.91
N SER A 57 9.90 13.40 -7.10
CA SER A 57 9.46 14.79 -7.14
C SER A 57 10.51 15.67 -6.46
N ARG A 58 10.97 16.74 -7.13
CA ARG A 58 11.97 17.65 -6.54
C ARG A 58 11.35 18.45 -5.40
N PRO A 59 12.12 18.82 -4.35
CA PRO A 59 11.67 19.79 -3.35
C PRO A 59 11.04 21.03 -4.01
N GLY A 60 9.85 21.43 -3.55
CA GLY A 60 9.09 22.54 -4.12
C GLY A 60 8.12 22.19 -5.27
N GLN A 61 8.12 20.95 -5.79
CA GLN A 61 7.22 20.53 -6.88
C GLN A 61 5.88 19.94 -6.43
N LEU A 62 5.42 20.26 -5.22
CA LEU A 62 4.14 19.73 -4.70
C LEU A 62 2.98 20.06 -5.63
N PHE A 63 2.84 21.34 -6.02
CA PHE A 63 1.75 21.85 -6.86
C PHE A 63 2.05 21.71 -8.37
N SER A 64 2.38 20.49 -8.81
CA SER A 64 2.52 20.19 -10.24
C SER A 64 1.25 19.55 -10.80
N ALA A 65 0.97 19.75 -12.10
CA ALA A 65 -0.15 19.08 -12.77
C ALA A 65 -0.06 17.54 -12.70
N ALA A 66 1.15 16.99 -12.63
CA ALA A 66 1.37 15.56 -12.44
C ALA A 66 0.92 15.08 -11.06
N ASN A 67 1.28 15.80 -9.99
CA ASN A 67 0.88 15.49 -8.62
C ASN A 67 -0.62 15.72 -8.41
N GLY A 68 -1.18 16.82 -8.93
CA GLY A 68 -2.62 17.08 -8.89
C GLY A 68 -3.41 15.96 -9.57
N ARG A 69 -2.96 15.49 -10.74
CA ARG A 69 -3.57 14.33 -11.41
C ARG A 69 -3.40 13.04 -10.61
N TYR A 70 -2.26 12.80 -9.96
CA TYR A 70 -2.06 11.63 -9.12
C TYR A 70 -3.06 11.63 -7.95
N LEU A 71 -3.14 12.73 -7.20
CA LEU A 71 -4.09 12.88 -6.11
C LEU A 71 -5.54 12.75 -6.59
N GLY A 72 -5.89 13.37 -7.72
CA GLY A 72 -7.23 13.29 -8.31
C GLY A 72 -7.64 11.85 -8.64
N TRP A 73 -6.73 11.04 -9.21
CA TRP A 73 -7.00 9.61 -9.45
C TRP A 73 -7.16 8.82 -8.14
N MET A 74 -6.32 9.09 -7.13
CA MET A 74 -6.42 8.43 -5.82
C MET A 74 -7.77 8.73 -5.15
N LEU A 75 -8.21 10.00 -5.16
CA LEU A 75 -9.51 10.42 -4.63
C LEU A 75 -10.68 9.83 -5.41
N ALA A 76 -10.63 9.87 -6.75
CA ALA A 76 -11.70 9.31 -7.59
C ALA A 76 -11.86 7.80 -7.33
N PHE A 77 -10.76 7.05 -7.28
CA PHE A 77 -10.82 5.61 -7.00
C PHE A 77 -11.07 5.27 -5.54
N SER A 78 -10.82 6.20 -4.62
CA SER A 78 -11.28 6.09 -3.24
C SER A 78 -12.80 6.01 -3.16
N VAL A 79 -13.51 6.80 -3.96
CA VAL A 79 -14.98 6.77 -4.01
C VAL A 79 -15.47 5.58 -4.83
N LEU A 80 -14.95 5.42 -6.05
CA LEU A 80 -15.44 4.39 -6.99
C LEU A 80 -15.24 2.96 -6.48
N SER A 81 -14.19 2.71 -5.71
CA SER A 81 -13.86 1.36 -5.24
C SER A 81 -14.55 1.00 -3.94
N GLU A 82 -15.20 1.96 -3.28
CA GLU A 82 -15.86 1.74 -2.00
C GLU A 82 -17.05 0.78 -2.14
N TRP A 83 -17.86 0.95 -3.18
CA TRP A 83 -18.98 0.06 -3.43
C TRP A 83 -18.52 -1.39 -3.71
N PRO A 84 -17.62 -1.68 -4.68
CA PRO A 84 -17.09 -3.02 -4.90
C PRO A 84 -16.54 -3.66 -3.63
N TYR A 85 -15.75 -2.90 -2.85
CA TYR A 85 -15.13 -3.36 -1.60
C TYR A 85 -16.15 -3.77 -0.55
N ARG A 86 -17.07 -2.89 -0.15
CA ARG A 86 -18.13 -3.20 0.83
C ARG A 86 -19.03 -4.34 0.39
N SER A 87 -19.18 -4.49 -0.93
CA SER A 87 -20.04 -5.51 -1.50
C SER A 87 -19.39 -6.90 -1.48
N LEU A 88 -18.06 -6.99 -1.34
CA LEU A 88 -17.30 -8.24 -1.22
C LEU A 88 -17.08 -8.62 0.25
N ASP A 89 -16.74 -7.65 1.11
CA ASP A 89 -16.54 -7.85 2.54
C ASP A 89 -17.64 -7.11 3.33
N VAL A 90 -18.77 -7.77 3.54
CA VAL A 90 -19.98 -7.18 4.12
C VAL A 90 -19.81 -6.86 5.61
N SER A 91 -18.87 -7.53 6.29
CA SER A 91 -18.58 -7.36 7.72
C SER A 91 -17.53 -6.30 8.03
N THR A 92 -16.96 -5.63 7.02
CA THR A 92 -15.86 -4.69 7.25
C THR A 92 -16.34 -3.40 7.95
N GLY A 93 -15.64 -3.04 9.03
CA GLY A 93 -15.84 -1.77 9.74
C GLY A 93 -15.05 -0.59 9.16
N THR A 94 -14.22 -0.83 8.14
CA THR A 94 -13.32 0.16 7.55
C THR A 94 -13.76 0.58 6.15
N PHE A 95 -13.24 1.70 5.65
CA PHE A 95 -13.28 2.01 4.22
C PHE A 95 -12.33 1.10 3.43
N SER A 96 -12.41 1.16 2.10
CA SER A 96 -11.44 0.49 1.21
C SER A 96 -9.99 0.93 1.49
N ILE A 97 -9.01 0.30 0.84
CA ILE A 97 -7.58 0.67 1.03
C ILE A 97 -7.23 2.08 0.55
N MET A 98 -8.03 2.62 -0.37
CA MET A 98 -7.71 3.82 -1.13
C MET A 98 -7.62 5.08 -0.26
N PRO A 99 -8.53 5.35 0.70
CA PRO A 99 -8.36 6.40 1.70
C PRO A 99 -7.02 6.34 2.45
N THR A 100 -6.63 5.17 2.95
CA THR A 100 -5.35 4.99 3.67
C THR A 100 -4.17 5.32 2.78
N LEU A 101 -4.15 4.82 1.53
CA LEU A 101 -3.08 5.12 0.58
C LEU A 101 -3.07 6.59 0.16
N THR A 102 -4.23 7.24 0.08
CA THR A 102 -4.36 8.66 -0.27
C THR A 102 -3.80 9.54 0.84
N LEU A 103 -4.19 9.27 2.09
CA LEU A 103 -3.61 9.95 3.26
C LEU A 103 -2.11 9.68 3.35
N GLY A 104 -1.67 8.44 3.07
CA GLY A 104 -0.25 8.10 3.08
C GLY A 104 0.56 8.82 2.00
N LEU A 105 -0.01 9.03 0.81
CA LEU A 105 0.56 9.89 -0.22
C LEU A 105 0.70 11.34 0.26
N LEU A 106 -0.36 11.90 0.85
CA LEU A 106 -0.36 13.27 1.38
C LEU A 106 0.67 13.44 2.51
N LEU A 107 0.77 12.46 3.42
CA LEU A 107 1.76 12.47 4.49
C LEU A 107 3.18 12.41 3.93
N ALA A 108 3.45 11.53 2.96
CA ALA A 108 4.76 11.42 2.31
C ALA A 108 5.14 12.71 1.57
N TRP A 109 4.20 13.36 0.88
CA TRP A 109 4.42 14.68 0.31
C TRP A 109 4.67 15.75 1.36
N GLY A 110 3.96 15.71 2.50
CA GLY A 110 4.22 16.60 3.62
C GLY A 110 5.64 16.47 4.16
N VAL A 111 6.12 15.23 4.31
CA VAL A 111 7.51 14.94 4.71
C VAL A 111 8.52 15.42 3.66
N GLN A 112 8.24 15.23 2.37
CA GLN A 112 9.16 15.59 1.27
C GLN A 112 9.19 17.08 0.95
N HIS A 113 8.07 17.79 1.09
CA HIS A 113 7.90 19.12 0.51
C HIS A 113 7.35 20.18 1.47
N GLN A 114 6.45 19.83 2.39
CA GLN A 114 5.65 20.82 3.14
C GLN A 114 5.28 20.29 4.54
N ARG A 115 6.08 20.66 5.55
CA ARG A 115 5.95 20.14 6.92
C ARG A 115 4.57 20.34 7.55
N TRP A 116 3.87 21.43 7.21
CA TRP A 116 2.52 21.71 7.72
C TRP A 116 1.50 20.67 7.23
N LEU A 117 1.64 20.17 6.00
CA LEU A 117 0.77 19.12 5.47
C LEU A 117 0.96 17.82 6.25
N ALA A 118 2.20 17.46 6.58
CA ALA A 118 2.47 16.32 7.45
C ALA A 118 1.90 16.53 8.85
N ALA A 119 2.04 17.74 9.41
CA ALA A 119 1.51 18.10 10.71
C ALA A 119 -0.03 18.09 10.76
N ALA A 120 -0.72 18.26 9.63
CA ALA A 120 -2.18 18.14 9.54
C ALA A 120 -2.64 16.69 9.31
N VAL A 121 -1.99 15.97 8.38
CA VAL A 121 -2.39 14.61 7.99
C VAL A 121 -2.13 13.59 9.09
N LEU A 122 -1.03 13.72 9.83
CA LEU A 122 -0.71 12.74 10.89
C LEU A 122 -1.77 12.74 12.02
N PRO A 123 -2.12 13.88 12.65
CA PRO A 123 -3.21 13.91 13.63
C PRO A 123 -4.55 13.47 13.06
N LEU A 124 -4.87 13.88 11.84
CA LEU A 124 -6.10 13.42 11.16
C LEU A 124 -6.13 11.89 11.07
N SER A 125 -5.03 11.27 10.65
CA SER A 125 -4.94 9.80 10.54
C SER A 125 -5.10 9.08 11.87
N LEU A 126 -4.68 9.69 12.98
CA LEU A 126 -4.90 9.17 14.33
C LEU A 126 -6.38 9.25 14.71
N LEU A 127 -7.03 10.40 14.44
CA LEU A 127 -8.44 10.63 14.76
C LEU A 127 -9.39 9.70 13.99
N VAL A 128 -9.08 9.38 12.74
CA VAL A 128 -9.91 8.51 11.90
C VAL A 128 -9.35 7.09 11.79
N SER A 129 -8.42 6.69 12.66
CA SER A 129 -7.69 5.41 12.53
C SER A 129 -8.62 4.19 12.50
N ASP A 130 -9.73 4.22 13.23
CA ASP A 130 -10.64 3.07 13.35
C ASP A 130 -11.42 2.77 12.06
N VAL A 131 -11.60 3.78 11.20
CA VAL A 131 -12.29 3.62 9.91
C VAL A 131 -11.32 3.41 8.74
N LEU A 132 -10.01 3.51 8.98
CA LEU A 132 -8.97 3.30 7.95
C LEU A 132 -8.50 1.84 7.95
N MET A 133 -8.54 1.18 6.80
CA MET A 133 -7.88 -0.13 6.67
C MET A 133 -6.37 0.06 6.88
N TYR A 134 -5.77 -0.73 7.78
CA TYR A 134 -4.40 -0.59 8.29
C TYR A 134 -4.15 0.60 9.24
N GLY A 135 -5.19 1.35 9.62
CA GLY A 135 -5.15 2.45 10.58
C GLY A 135 -4.11 3.54 10.28
N TRP A 136 -3.78 4.32 11.31
CA TRP A 136 -2.72 5.33 11.21
C TRP A 136 -1.33 4.77 10.85
N PRO A 137 -0.89 3.55 11.27
CA PRO A 137 0.40 3.01 10.83
C PRO A 137 0.44 2.79 9.31
N GLY A 138 -0.70 2.41 8.72
CA GLY A 138 -0.84 2.30 7.27
C GLY A 138 -0.64 3.65 6.56
N VAL A 139 -1.13 4.75 7.13
CA VAL A 139 -0.90 6.10 6.61
C VAL A 139 0.57 6.51 6.73
N VAL A 140 1.26 6.11 7.81
CA VAL A 140 2.69 6.42 8.03
C VAL A 140 3.61 5.62 7.11
N LEU A 141 3.21 4.43 6.65
CA LEU A 141 4.08 3.50 5.94
C LEU A 141 4.74 4.05 4.67
N PRO A 142 4.07 4.80 3.76
CA PRO A 142 4.74 5.42 2.62
C PRO A 142 5.85 6.40 3.03
N SER A 143 5.65 7.18 4.09
CA SER A 143 6.68 8.07 4.64
C SER A 143 7.84 7.29 5.26
N ALA A 144 7.57 6.17 5.94
CA ALA A 144 8.61 5.29 6.45
C ALA A 144 9.48 4.72 5.31
N PHE A 145 8.86 4.32 4.20
CA PHE A 145 9.60 3.91 3.00
C PHE A 145 10.35 5.07 2.36
N LEU A 146 9.79 6.27 2.32
CA LEU A 146 10.48 7.46 1.80
C LEU A 146 11.77 7.74 2.59
N LEU A 147 11.72 7.65 3.91
CA LEU A 147 12.91 7.76 4.76
C LEU A 147 13.92 6.64 4.48
N ALA A 148 13.44 5.40 4.30
CA ALA A 148 14.30 4.27 3.97
C ALA A 148 15.00 4.44 2.61
N LEU A 149 14.33 5.02 1.61
CA LEU A 149 14.88 5.31 0.28
C LEU A 149 15.99 6.38 0.32
N HIS A 150 15.94 7.34 1.25
CA HIS A 150 17.00 8.34 1.45
C HIS A 150 18.10 7.88 2.40
N GLY A 151 17.87 6.77 3.12
CA GLY A 151 18.78 6.26 4.13
C GLY A 151 19.78 5.22 3.61
N GLY A 152 20.61 4.72 4.53
CA GLY A 152 21.62 3.70 4.27
C GLY A 152 21.16 2.26 4.53
N ARG A 153 22.13 1.34 4.67
CA ARG A 153 21.86 -0.07 4.99
C ARG A 153 21.15 -0.18 6.35
N GLY A 154 20.10 -1.01 6.43
CA GLY A 154 19.35 -1.25 7.67
C GLY A 154 18.13 -0.35 7.89
N THR A 155 17.95 0.72 7.10
CA THR A 155 16.76 1.58 7.22
C THR A 155 15.44 0.89 6.85
N TRP A 156 15.50 -0.27 6.19
CA TRP A 156 14.35 -1.12 5.90
C TRP A 156 13.64 -1.62 7.16
N ILE A 157 14.33 -1.68 8.29
CA ILE A 157 13.77 -2.16 9.57
C ILE A 157 12.58 -1.29 9.98
N PHE A 158 12.68 0.03 9.81
CA PHE A 158 11.62 0.96 10.19
C PHE A 158 10.29 0.72 9.43
N PRO A 159 10.23 0.76 8.07
CA PRO A 159 9.00 0.42 7.35
C PRO A 159 8.57 -1.04 7.58
N GLY A 160 9.50 -1.98 7.84
CA GLY A 160 9.14 -3.35 8.22
C GLY A 160 8.32 -3.41 9.52
N PHE A 161 8.77 -2.71 10.57
CA PHE A 161 8.02 -2.61 11.82
C PHE A 161 6.69 -1.87 11.65
N ILE A 162 6.66 -0.77 10.88
CA ILE A 162 5.41 -0.05 10.60
C ILE A 162 4.42 -0.94 9.82
N ALA A 163 4.88 -1.78 8.89
CA ALA A 163 4.05 -2.74 8.17
C ALA A 163 3.46 -3.82 9.10
N ALA A 164 4.22 -4.28 10.10
CA ALA A 164 3.70 -5.19 11.13
C ALA A 164 2.66 -4.50 12.02
N ALA A 165 2.96 -3.28 12.49
CA ALA A 165 2.02 -2.48 13.29
C ALA A 165 0.71 -2.19 12.53
N ALA A 166 0.80 -1.92 11.23
CA ALA A 166 -0.34 -1.76 10.35
C ALA A 166 -1.22 -3.03 10.34
N ASN A 167 -0.64 -4.23 10.33
CA ASN A 167 -1.40 -5.48 10.36
C ASN A 167 -2.06 -5.74 11.73
N LEU A 168 -1.44 -5.32 12.82
CA LEU A 168 -2.03 -5.39 14.16
C LEU A 168 -3.24 -4.46 14.37
N THR A 169 -3.55 -3.60 13.40
CA THR A 169 -4.83 -2.86 13.41
C THR A 169 -6.02 -3.79 13.16
N ASN A 170 -5.82 -4.92 12.48
CA ASN A 170 -6.83 -5.96 12.36
C ASN A 170 -7.16 -6.56 13.74
N ALA A 171 -8.44 -6.52 14.13
CA ALA A 171 -8.88 -6.92 15.46
C ALA A 171 -8.54 -8.39 15.78
N TRP A 172 -8.68 -9.29 14.80
CA TRP A 172 -8.41 -10.72 15.00
C TRP A 172 -6.93 -11.00 15.20
N LEU A 173 -6.06 -10.41 14.37
CA LEU A 173 -4.60 -10.54 14.56
C LEU A 173 -4.15 -9.93 15.89
N ARG A 174 -4.78 -8.83 16.31
CA ARG A 174 -4.47 -8.18 17.59
C ARG A 174 -4.86 -9.03 18.80
N SER A 175 -6.00 -9.73 18.74
CA SER A 175 -6.47 -10.59 19.82
C SER A 175 -5.78 -11.95 19.85
N HIS A 176 -5.19 -12.39 18.73
CA HIS A 176 -4.50 -13.69 18.61
C HIS A 176 -3.02 -13.53 18.19
N PRO A 177 -2.18 -12.82 18.97
CA PRO A 177 -0.81 -12.51 18.57
C PRO A 177 0.11 -13.74 18.50
N ALA A 178 -0.21 -14.80 19.25
CA ALA A 178 0.59 -16.02 19.32
C ALA A 178 0.17 -17.09 18.30
N GLU A 179 -0.94 -16.90 17.59
CA GLU A 179 -1.40 -17.86 16.58
C GLU A 179 -0.39 -17.95 15.42
N PRO A 180 -0.08 -19.16 14.91
CA PRO A 180 0.89 -19.32 13.83
C PRO A 180 0.61 -18.45 12.61
N ILE A 181 -0.67 -18.33 12.21
CA ILE A 181 -1.08 -17.49 11.09
C ILE A 181 -0.77 -16.01 11.33
N THR A 182 -0.93 -15.52 12.57
CA THR A 182 -0.60 -14.14 12.94
C THR A 182 0.90 -13.92 12.87
N LEU A 183 1.69 -14.81 13.45
CA LEU A 183 3.15 -14.73 13.40
C LEU A 183 3.66 -14.75 11.95
N MET A 184 3.09 -15.61 11.10
CA MET A 184 3.41 -15.67 9.67
C MET A 184 3.02 -14.40 8.94
N ALA A 185 1.81 -13.87 9.17
CA ALA A 185 1.33 -12.62 8.57
C ALA A 185 2.21 -11.43 8.96
N LEU A 186 2.59 -11.31 10.23
CA LEU A 186 3.50 -10.27 10.73
C LEU A 186 4.91 -10.44 10.15
N ALA A 187 5.43 -11.66 10.10
CA ALA A 187 6.73 -11.93 9.49
C ALA A 187 6.75 -11.52 8.01
N VAL A 188 5.73 -11.88 7.24
CA VAL A 188 5.61 -11.46 5.83
C VAL A 188 5.47 -9.94 5.71
N ALA A 189 4.71 -9.30 6.60
CA ALA A 189 4.60 -7.85 6.62
C ALA A 189 5.95 -7.16 6.88
N VAL A 190 6.76 -7.66 7.83
CA VAL A 190 8.13 -7.15 8.08
C VAL A 190 9.02 -7.38 6.85
N LEU A 191 9.01 -8.60 6.30
CA LEU A 191 9.84 -9.00 5.16
C LEU A 191 9.47 -8.28 3.86
N SER A 192 8.26 -7.72 3.75
CA SER A 192 7.84 -6.93 2.60
C SER A 192 8.77 -5.75 2.32
N ALA A 193 9.35 -5.13 3.36
CA ALA A 193 10.24 -3.99 3.23
C ALA A 193 11.59 -4.36 2.59
N PRO A 194 12.39 -5.30 3.12
CA PRO A 194 13.64 -5.70 2.49
C PRO A 194 13.42 -6.35 1.13
N VAL A 195 12.36 -7.14 0.95
CA VAL A 195 12.01 -7.74 -0.36
C VAL A 195 11.67 -6.65 -1.39
N GLY A 196 10.81 -5.69 -1.04
CA GLY A 196 10.43 -4.61 -1.93
C GLY A 196 11.61 -3.71 -2.33
N LEU A 197 12.47 -3.37 -1.37
CA LEU A 197 13.68 -2.58 -1.64
C LEU A 197 14.69 -3.37 -2.48
N ALA A 198 14.85 -4.68 -2.26
CA ALA A 198 15.71 -5.52 -3.08
C ALA A 198 15.21 -5.60 -4.54
N VAL A 199 13.90 -5.76 -4.74
CA VAL A 199 13.26 -5.72 -6.06
C VAL A 199 13.48 -4.36 -6.72
N LEU A 200 13.36 -3.26 -5.98
CA LEU A 200 13.52 -1.92 -6.53
C LEU A 200 14.96 -1.64 -7.01
N HIS A 201 15.96 -2.05 -6.23
CA HIS A 201 17.37 -1.73 -6.48
C HIS A 201 18.04 -2.68 -7.47
N ARG A 202 17.43 -3.83 -7.79
CA ARG A 202 18.01 -4.78 -8.75
C ARG A 202 17.92 -4.23 -10.17
N HIS A 203 18.99 -4.44 -10.94
CA HIS A 203 18.98 -4.15 -12.37
C HIS A 203 18.31 -5.28 -13.14
N TYR A 204 17.33 -4.93 -13.97
CA TYR A 204 16.62 -5.86 -14.83
C TYR A 204 16.98 -5.55 -16.28
N GLY A 205 17.60 -6.51 -16.97
CA GLY A 205 17.95 -6.37 -18.39
C GLY A 205 16.75 -6.47 -19.34
N ARG A 206 15.57 -6.88 -18.85
CA ARG A 206 14.33 -6.99 -19.64
C ARG A 206 13.34 -5.90 -19.24
N ALA A 207 12.62 -5.37 -20.22
CA ALA A 207 11.54 -4.43 -19.98
C ALA A 207 10.33 -5.15 -19.34
N ILE A 208 9.95 -4.75 -18.13
CA ILE A 208 8.74 -5.23 -17.44
C ILE A 208 7.55 -4.39 -17.88
N TRP A 209 6.40 -5.00 -18.23
CA TRP A 209 5.23 -4.26 -18.69
C TRP A 209 4.75 -3.24 -17.65
N ARG A 210 4.41 -2.03 -18.12
CA ARG A 210 4.18 -0.88 -17.26
C ARG A 210 2.84 -0.96 -16.55
N VAL A 211 2.86 -0.86 -15.22
CA VAL A 211 1.66 -0.61 -14.42
C VAL A 211 1.40 0.90 -14.36
N GLY A 212 0.53 1.34 -15.26
CA GLY A 212 0.13 2.74 -15.46
C GLY A 212 -1.22 3.06 -14.84
N ARG A 213 -2.04 3.85 -15.55
CA ARG A 213 -3.36 4.27 -15.06
C ARG A 213 -4.38 3.13 -15.00
N TRP A 214 -4.20 2.10 -15.82
CA TRP A 214 -5.06 0.91 -15.81
C TRP A 214 -5.03 0.20 -14.45
N GLY A 215 -3.94 0.33 -13.68
CA GLY A 215 -3.82 -0.25 -12.34
C GLY A 215 -4.85 0.31 -11.34
N TYR A 216 -5.35 1.52 -11.55
CA TYR A 216 -6.45 2.03 -10.72
C TYR A 216 -7.76 1.32 -11.01
N TRP A 217 -8.11 1.13 -12.29
CA TRP A 217 -9.31 0.38 -12.71
C TRP A 217 -9.24 -1.08 -12.30
N PHE A 218 -8.03 -1.66 -12.27
CA PHE A 218 -7.84 -3.03 -11.82
C PHE A 218 -8.42 -3.26 -10.41
N TYR A 219 -8.27 -2.30 -9.49
CA TYR A 219 -8.72 -2.48 -8.10
C TYR A 219 -10.24 -2.73 -7.96
N PRO A 220 -11.16 -1.85 -8.38
CA PRO A 220 -12.58 -2.15 -8.31
C PRO A 220 -12.99 -3.33 -9.20
N LEU A 221 -12.38 -3.49 -10.38
CA LEU A 221 -12.78 -4.54 -11.32
C LEU A 221 -12.46 -5.95 -10.81
N HIS A 222 -11.28 -6.19 -10.23
CA HIS A 222 -10.97 -7.53 -9.71
C HIS A 222 -11.82 -7.88 -8.47
N LEU A 223 -12.18 -6.89 -7.64
CA LEU A 223 -13.11 -7.11 -6.52
C LEU A 223 -14.49 -7.56 -7.02
N LEU A 224 -15.02 -6.90 -8.06
CA LEU A 224 -16.28 -7.31 -8.68
C LEU A 224 -16.19 -8.70 -9.29
N LEU A 225 -15.10 -8.98 -10.03
CA LEU A 225 -14.89 -10.30 -10.61
C LEU A 225 -14.87 -11.39 -9.53
N ILE A 226 -14.10 -11.21 -8.46
CA ILE A 226 -14.06 -12.15 -7.34
C ILE A 226 -15.44 -12.30 -6.71
N LYS A 227 -16.17 -11.19 -6.51
CA LYS A 227 -17.55 -11.24 -6.00
C LYS A 227 -18.48 -12.04 -6.91
N PHE A 228 -18.33 -11.98 -8.23
CA PHE A 228 -19.14 -12.77 -9.16
C PHE A 228 -18.75 -14.25 -9.13
N LEU A 229 -17.48 -14.57 -8.92
CA LEU A 229 -16.95 -15.94 -8.86
C LEU A 229 -17.16 -16.62 -7.51
N ALA A 230 -17.23 -15.86 -6.42
CA ALA A 230 -17.45 -16.35 -5.06
C ALA A 230 -18.94 -16.60 -4.73
N ARG A 231 -19.82 -16.55 -5.75
CA ARG A 231 -21.26 -16.85 -5.62
C ARG A 231 -21.53 -18.34 -5.61
#